data_AF-A0A1H0MK18-F1
#
_entry.id   AF-A0A1H0MK18-F1
#
_cell.length_a   1.000
_cell.length_b   1.000
_cell.length_c   1.000
_cell.angle_alpha   90.00
_cell.angle_beta   90.00
_cell.angle_gamma   90.00
#
_symmetry.space_group_name_H-M   'P 1'
#
loop_
_entity.id
_entity.type
_entity.pdbx_description
1 polymer ?
#
loop_
_entity_poly.entity_id
_entity_poly.type
_entity_poly.pdbx_seq_one_letter_code
_entity_poly.pdbx_strand_id
1 'polypeptide(L)'
;MPSQRELWLGMAFFALAAGALVLFRRPFDVVGWAGLAACLTFVVLAGVGLVKPDFGVARRPIQAERQAVDDTVAPDIRRTIADEPARAIPLGDPSPDELRIIETTIGALEAVGGLEWGEIDATSLWRAARELDPDHPIGFHEAIGSFAALHDAGHRRIGRMTFVPAHTEYDAPLLAEITASALASLDHAVRPRDITVTLPPGGQQGTARIAFSIDGTSRTVSCEYLWKYPPADLIPALGRFARPDDPREFVYGDSGDQTFVCVAIRAGTLTELNRRLQAGQDLFHEASGPGGAIA
;
A
#
# COMPACT_ATOMS: atom_id res chain seq x y z
N MET A 1 19.15 -17.90 -15.43
CA MET A 1 19.96 -16.77 -15.90
C MET A 1 19.79 -16.72 -17.42
N PRO A 2 19.24 -15.62 -17.99
CA PRO A 2 19.11 -15.50 -19.44
C PRO A 2 20.49 -15.61 -20.08
N SER A 3 20.58 -16.34 -21.19
CA SER A 3 21.86 -16.58 -21.85
C SER A 3 22.39 -15.25 -22.41
N GLN A 4 23.71 -15.04 -22.44
CA GLN A 4 24.31 -13.82 -22.99
C GLN A 4 23.78 -13.48 -24.39
N ARG A 5 23.34 -14.48 -25.15
CA ARG A 5 22.72 -14.32 -26.48
C ARG A 5 21.35 -13.64 -26.44
N GLU A 6 20.53 -13.88 -25.43
CA GLU A 6 19.21 -13.25 -25.27
C GLU A 6 19.34 -11.76 -24.92
N LEU A 7 20.35 -11.41 -24.12
CA LEU A 7 20.69 -10.02 -23.80
C LEU A 7 21.16 -9.25 -25.04
N TRP A 8 22.03 -9.86 -25.86
CA TRP A 8 22.48 -9.28 -27.12
C TRP A 8 21.35 -9.15 -28.15
N LEU A 9 20.44 -10.11 -28.23
CA LEU A 9 19.27 -10.07 -29.11
C LEU A 9 18.27 -8.99 -28.68
N GLY A 10 18.01 -8.85 -27.38
CA GLY A 10 17.15 -7.78 -26.85
C GLY A 10 17.73 -6.39 -27.15
N MET A 11 19.04 -6.19 -26.94
CA MET A 11 19.72 -4.93 -27.26
C MET A 11 19.66 -4.61 -28.76
N ALA A 12 19.89 -5.60 -29.62
CA ALA A 12 19.81 -5.43 -31.06
C ALA A 12 18.38 -5.08 -31.53
N PHE A 13 17.37 -5.70 -30.92
CA PHE A 13 15.97 -5.43 -31.23
C PHE A 13 15.57 -3.99 -30.87
N PHE A 14 15.92 -3.51 -29.67
CA PHE A 14 15.63 -2.13 -29.26
C PHE A 14 16.37 -1.09 -30.10
N ALA A 15 17.64 -1.36 -30.46
CA ALA A 15 18.40 -0.48 -31.34
C ALA A 15 17.81 -0.42 -32.77
N LEU A 16 17.37 -1.55 -33.32
CA LEU A 16 16.71 -1.60 -34.64
C LEU A 16 15.32 -0.96 -34.62
N ALA A 17 14.55 -1.17 -33.56
CA ALA A 17 13.24 -0.55 -33.40
C ALA A 17 13.35 0.97 -33.28
N ALA A 18 14.33 1.48 -32.51
CA ALA A 18 14.63 2.90 -32.43
C ALA A 18 15.06 3.49 -33.78
N GLY A 19 15.94 2.80 -34.51
CA GLY A 19 16.38 3.21 -35.85
C GLY A 19 15.24 3.25 -36.87
N ALA A 20 14.36 2.25 -36.87
CA ALA A 20 13.18 2.20 -37.75
C ALA A 20 12.19 3.33 -37.44
N LEU A 21 11.98 3.63 -36.15
CA LEU A 21 11.07 4.68 -35.71
C LEU A 21 11.57 6.09 -36.08
N VAL A 22 12.90 6.28 -36.12
CA VAL A 22 13.56 7.50 -36.62
C VAL A 22 13.48 7.61 -38.14
N LEU A 23 13.61 6.50 -38.88
CA LEU A 23 13.58 6.49 -40.34
C LEU A 23 12.17 6.81 -40.90
N PHE A 24 11.11 6.43 -40.18
CA PHE A 24 9.71 6.64 -40.61
C PHE A 24 9.11 8.01 -40.24
N ARG A 25 9.80 8.83 -39.42
CA ARG A 25 9.38 10.21 -39.14
C ARG A 25 10.33 11.22 -39.79
N ARG A 26 9.76 11.99 -40.73
CA ARG A 26 10.35 13.12 -41.49
C ARG A 26 11.18 14.11 -40.63
N PRO A 27 12.07 14.90 -41.27
CA PRO A 27 13.46 15.06 -40.87
C PRO A 27 13.57 15.71 -39.49
N PHE A 28 14.31 15.05 -38.60
CA PHE A 28 14.74 15.65 -37.35
C PHE A 28 15.76 16.75 -37.64
N ASP A 29 15.57 17.92 -37.00
CA ASP A 29 16.60 18.96 -36.88
C ASP A 29 17.85 18.39 -36.18
N VAL A 30 19.00 19.06 -36.34
CA VAL A 30 20.31 18.68 -35.77
C VAL A 30 20.23 18.36 -34.26
N VAL A 31 19.34 19.04 -33.54
CA VAL A 31 19.08 18.83 -32.10
C VAL A 31 18.44 17.46 -31.82
N GLY A 32 17.55 16.99 -32.69
CA GLY A 32 16.93 15.67 -32.58
C GLY A 32 17.92 14.53 -32.81
N TRP A 33 18.84 14.70 -33.75
CA TRP A 33 19.94 13.76 -33.96
C TRP A 33 20.90 13.69 -32.78
N ALA A 34 21.20 14.82 -32.14
CA ALA A 34 22.02 14.87 -30.94
C ALA A 34 21.35 14.16 -29.75
N GLY A 35 20.04 14.36 -29.57
CA GLY A 35 19.25 13.69 -28.53
C GLY A 35 19.19 12.17 -28.73
N LEU A 36 19.00 11.72 -29.97
CA LEU A 36 19.02 10.30 -30.30
C LEU A 36 20.39 9.67 -30.01
N ALA A 37 21.48 10.33 -30.42
CA ALA A 37 22.84 9.85 -30.18
C ALA A 37 23.15 9.76 -28.68
N ALA A 38 22.70 10.73 -27.87
CA ALA A 38 22.83 10.71 -26.42
C ALA A 38 22.09 9.52 -25.79
N CYS A 39 20.83 9.28 -26.19
CA CYS A 39 20.05 8.14 -25.70
C CYS A 39 20.70 6.80 -26.07
N LEU A 40 21.18 6.66 -27.30
CA LEU A 40 21.82 5.42 -27.76
C LEU A 40 23.15 5.17 -27.04
N THR A 41 23.92 6.23 -26.79
CA THR A 41 25.17 6.17 -26.02
C THR A 41 24.92 5.79 -24.56
N PHE A 42 23.86 6.33 -23.95
CA PHE A 42 23.46 5.99 -22.58
C PHE A 42 23.07 4.52 -22.44
N VAL A 43 22.29 3.97 -23.37
CA VAL A 43 21.90 2.55 -23.37
C VAL A 43 23.11 1.63 -23.55
N VAL A 44 24.06 1.99 -24.42
CA VAL A 44 25.30 1.24 -24.61
C VAL A 44 26.18 1.29 -23.35
N LEU A 45 26.32 2.47 -22.72
CA LEU A 45 27.07 2.62 -21.46
C LEU A 45 26.45 1.81 -20.31
N ALA A 46 25.12 1.83 -20.18
CA ALA A 46 24.40 1.03 -19.19
C ALA A 46 24.60 -0.48 -19.45
N GLY A 47 24.59 -0.90 -20.72
CA GLY A 47 24.87 -2.29 -21.11
C GLY A 47 26.31 -2.72 -20.81
N VAL A 48 27.30 -1.85 -21.03
CA VAL A 48 28.71 -2.12 -20.70
C VAL A 48 28.95 -2.16 -19.19
N GLY A 49 28.25 -1.33 -18.42
CA GLY A 49 28.30 -1.34 -16.95
C GLY A 49 27.83 -2.67 -16.33
N LEU A 50 26.88 -3.35 -16.99
CA LEU A 50 26.35 -4.65 -16.58
C LEU A 50 27.27 -5.85 -16.88
N VAL A 51 28.36 -5.67 -17.64
CA VAL A 51 29.22 -6.78 -18.12
C VAL A 51 30.58 -6.83 -17.39
N LYS A 52 30.82 -6.01 -16.36
CA LYS A 52 32.09 -6.06 -15.61
C LYS A 52 32.02 -7.08 -14.46
N PRO A 53 32.87 -8.13 -14.44
CA PRO A 53 32.88 -9.15 -13.40
C PRO A 53 33.59 -8.65 -12.12
N ASP A 54 33.10 -9.16 -10.99
CA ASP A 54 33.50 -8.88 -9.61
C ASP A 54 35.02 -8.91 -9.35
N PHE A 55 35.53 -7.88 -8.68
CA PHE A 55 36.79 -7.95 -7.94
C PHE A 55 36.51 -8.01 -6.43
N GLY A 56 36.58 -9.25 -5.90
CA GLY A 56 37.31 -9.55 -4.68
C GLY A 56 36.64 -9.26 -3.33
N VAL A 57 35.89 -10.23 -2.80
CA VAL A 57 35.90 -10.55 -1.36
C VAL A 57 35.90 -12.07 -1.17
N ALA A 58 36.85 -12.56 -0.38
CA ALA A 58 37.21 -13.96 -0.22
C ALA A 58 36.08 -14.83 0.39
N ARG A 59 35.78 -15.96 -0.26
CA ARG A 59 34.99 -17.06 0.33
C ARG A 59 35.86 -17.85 1.31
N ARG A 60 35.47 -17.87 2.59
CA ARG A 60 35.86 -18.93 3.53
C ARG A 60 34.96 -20.16 3.32
N PRO A 61 35.50 -21.38 3.31
CA PRO A 61 34.70 -22.59 3.21
C PRO A 61 34.09 -22.92 4.58
N ILE A 62 32.76 -22.96 4.67
CA ILE A 62 32.05 -23.51 5.83
C ILE A 62 31.89 -25.01 5.59
N GLN A 63 32.53 -25.77 6.46
CA GLN A 63 32.47 -27.22 6.58
C GLN A 63 31.03 -27.65 6.87
N ALA A 64 30.53 -28.59 6.08
CA ALA A 64 29.25 -29.24 6.29
C ALA A 64 29.36 -30.21 7.46
N GLU A 65 28.63 -29.94 8.55
CA GLU A 65 28.31 -30.97 9.54
C GLU A 65 26.80 -31.20 9.52
N ARG A 66 26.46 -32.38 9.00
CA ARG A 66 25.13 -32.96 8.94
C ARG A 66 24.93 -33.68 10.27
N GLN A 67 23.97 -33.25 11.08
CA GLN A 67 23.35 -34.13 12.07
C GLN A 67 21.85 -34.11 11.87
N ALA A 68 21.35 -35.31 11.55
CA ALA A 68 19.94 -35.65 11.40
C ALA A 68 19.36 -35.99 12.78
N VAL A 69 18.17 -35.48 13.07
CA VAL A 69 17.16 -36.16 13.92
C VAL A 69 15.77 -35.87 13.33
N ASP A 70 14.99 -36.94 13.29
CA ASP A 70 13.70 -37.21 12.65
C ASP A 70 12.52 -36.27 12.97
N ASP A 71 11.72 -36.07 11.91
CA ASP A 71 10.26 -36.19 11.77
C ASP A 71 9.32 -35.73 12.90
N THR A 72 8.53 -34.67 12.66
CA THR A 72 7.11 -34.83 12.25
C THR A 72 6.48 -33.53 11.67
N VAL A 73 5.78 -33.71 10.54
CA VAL A 73 4.74 -32.85 9.88
C VAL A 73 5.18 -31.66 9.01
N ALA A 74 5.00 -31.84 7.69
CA ALA A 74 5.03 -30.83 6.62
C ALA A 74 3.60 -30.29 6.32
N PRO A 75 3.40 -29.14 5.62
CA PRO A 75 3.83 -29.03 4.22
C PRO A 75 4.62 -27.77 3.81
N ASP A 76 5.56 -28.09 2.91
CA ASP A 76 6.27 -27.33 1.87
C ASP A 76 5.44 -26.20 1.19
N ILE A 77 5.86 -24.93 1.25
CA ILE A 77 6.80 -24.19 0.37
C ILE A 77 6.16 -23.51 -0.86
N ARG A 78 6.17 -22.17 -0.82
CA ARG A 78 6.79 -21.33 -1.86
C ARG A 78 7.67 -20.26 -1.18
N ARG A 79 8.99 -20.51 -1.14
CA ARG A 79 10.04 -19.48 -1.12
C ARG A 79 10.08 -18.86 -2.53
N THR A 80 10.44 -17.60 -2.79
CA THR A 80 11.73 -16.98 -2.44
C THR A 80 11.66 -15.49 -2.78
N ILE A 81 11.73 -14.62 -1.78
CA ILE A 81 12.54 -13.39 -1.85
C ILE A 81 13.42 -13.48 -0.61
N ALA A 82 14.72 -13.33 -0.80
CA ALA A 82 15.68 -13.42 0.28
C ALA A 82 15.31 -12.41 1.37
N ASP A 83 15.22 -12.87 2.61
CA ASP A 83 15.45 -12.04 3.79
C ASP A 83 16.84 -11.39 3.59
N GLU A 84 16.88 -10.17 3.03
CA GLU A 84 17.89 -9.25 3.49
C GLU A 84 17.63 -9.08 4.99
N PRO A 85 18.63 -9.32 5.87
CA PRO A 85 18.46 -8.92 7.25
C PRO A 85 18.18 -7.43 7.19
N ALA A 86 16.96 -7.02 7.59
CA ALA A 86 16.60 -5.62 7.76
C ALA A 86 17.81 -4.99 8.45
N ARG A 87 18.51 -4.07 7.76
CA ARG A 87 19.57 -3.31 8.40
C ARG A 87 18.84 -2.63 9.54
N ALA A 88 19.09 -3.11 10.76
CA ALA A 88 18.69 -2.42 11.96
C ALA A 88 19.52 -1.13 11.96
N ILE A 89 19.04 -0.12 11.24
CA ILE A 89 19.45 1.25 11.41
C ILE A 89 19.27 1.48 12.91
N PRO A 90 20.28 1.96 13.64
CA PRO A 90 20.11 2.31 15.04
C PRO A 90 19.02 3.37 15.12
N LEU A 91 17.78 2.93 15.37
CA LEU A 91 16.67 3.78 15.70
C LEU A 91 17.06 4.40 17.04
N GLY A 92 17.22 5.73 17.06
CA GLY A 92 17.41 6.47 18.30
C GLY A 92 16.18 6.39 19.19
N ASP A 93 16.07 7.28 20.17
CA ASP A 93 14.82 7.45 20.91
C ASP A 93 13.94 8.50 20.21
N PRO A 94 12.59 8.41 20.30
CA PRO A 94 11.71 9.45 19.81
C PRO A 94 12.03 10.78 20.49
N SER A 95 12.03 11.87 19.71
CA SER A 95 12.06 13.20 20.31
C SER A 95 10.77 13.46 21.10
N PRO A 96 10.80 14.35 22.12
CA PRO A 96 9.59 14.67 22.90
C PRO A 96 8.45 15.22 22.03
N ASP A 97 8.78 15.92 20.96
CA ASP A 97 7.78 16.48 20.04
C ASP A 97 7.12 15.39 19.18
N GLU A 98 7.90 14.45 18.64
CA GLU A 98 7.38 13.30 17.89
C GLU A 98 6.51 12.40 18.77
N LEU A 99 6.97 12.12 20.00
CA LEU A 99 6.19 11.33 20.95
C LEU A 99 4.85 11.99 21.25
N ARG A 100 4.83 13.30 21.50
CA ARG A 100 3.60 14.07 21.72
C ARG A 100 2.67 14.00 20.50
N ILE A 101 3.19 14.13 19.28
CA ILE A 101 2.38 14.05 18.05
C ILE A 101 1.73 12.67 17.94
N ILE A 102 2.52 11.61 18.13
CA ILE A 102 2.06 10.23 18.05
C ILE A 102 1.00 9.93 19.12
N GLU A 103 1.27 10.31 20.37
CA GLU A 103 0.31 10.17 21.48
C GLU A 103 -0.97 10.96 21.22
N THR A 104 -0.86 12.16 20.65
CA THR A 104 -2.02 12.98 20.28
C THR A 104 -2.83 12.31 19.17
N THR A 105 -2.18 11.75 18.15
CA THR A 105 -2.85 11.03 17.05
C THR A 105 -3.59 9.80 17.57
N ILE A 106 -2.93 8.96 18.38
CA ILE A 106 -3.56 7.78 19.00
C ILE A 106 -4.74 8.21 19.88
N GLY A 107 -4.52 9.16 20.80
CA GLY A 107 -5.55 9.63 21.72
C GLY A 107 -6.73 10.32 21.02
N ALA A 108 -6.51 10.97 19.88
CA ALA A 108 -7.57 11.55 19.06
C ALA A 108 -8.46 10.46 18.44
N LEU A 109 -7.84 9.40 17.90
CA LEU A 109 -8.55 8.26 17.32
C LEU A 109 -9.29 7.42 18.38
N GLU A 110 -8.70 7.20 19.55
CA GLU A 110 -9.37 6.58 20.70
C GLU A 110 -10.60 7.41 21.14
N ALA A 111 -10.46 8.74 21.21
CA ALA A 111 -11.52 9.64 21.65
C ALA A 111 -12.75 9.65 20.73
N VAL A 112 -12.59 9.28 19.46
CA VAL A 112 -13.71 9.14 18.49
C VAL A 112 -14.09 7.68 18.24
N GLY A 113 -13.43 6.75 18.92
CA GLY A 113 -13.70 5.31 18.85
C GLY A 113 -13.24 4.65 17.56
N GLY A 114 -12.26 5.24 16.85
CA GLY A 114 -11.57 4.61 15.73
C GLY A 114 -10.51 3.59 16.17
N LEU A 115 -10.00 3.75 17.40
CA LEU A 115 -9.12 2.79 18.10
C LEU A 115 -9.73 2.40 19.45
N GLU A 116 -9.41 1.20 19.90
CA GLU A 116 -9.63 0.81 21.30
C GLU A 116 -8.54 1.39 22.21
N TRP A 117 -8.88 1.65 23.46
CA TRP A 117 -7.93 2.28 24.39
C TRP A 117 -6.71 1.39 24.64
N GLY A 118 -5.51 1.92 24.40
CA GLY A 118 -4.25 1.22 24.59
C GLY A 118 -4.00 0.10 23.58
N GLU A 119 -4.77 0.04 22.49
CA GLU A 119 -4.59 -0.96 21.43
C GLU A 119 -3.24 -0.82 20.73
N ILE A 120 -2.81 0.43 20.51
CA ILE A 120 -1.54 0.77 19.88
C ILE A 120 -0.75 1.62 20.86
N ASP A 121 0.49 1.21 21.15
CA ASP A 121 1.42 2.02 21.92
C ASP A 121 2.21 2.98 21.02
N ALA A 122 2.54 4.14 21.57
CA ALA A 122 3.25 5.19 20.84
C ALA A 122 4.63 4.74 20.33
N THR A 123 5.31 3.80 21.02
CA THR A 123 6.64 3.33 20.59
C THR A 123 6.53 2.46 19.35
N SER A 124 5.53 1.59 19.27
CA SER A 124 5.27 0.76 18.08
C SER A 124 4.92 1.62 16.87
N LEU A 125 4.04 2.61 17.04
CA LEU A 125 3.66 3.52 15.95
C LEU A 125 4.86 4.39 15.51
N TRP A 126 5.66 4.87 16.45
CA TRP A 126 6.90 5.59 16.16
C TRP A 126 7.89 4.74 15.35
N ARG A 127 8.13 3.48 15.75
CA ARG A 127 9.01 2.58 14.99
C ARG A 127 8.53 2.38 13.56
N ALA A 128 7.23 2.14 13.38
CA ALA A 128 6.64 1.99 12.05
C ALA A 128 6.83 3.25 11.18
N ALA A 129 6.64 4.44 11.76
CA ALA A 129 6.88 5.70 11.06
C ALA A 129 8.35 5.86 10.64
N ARG A 130 9.30 5.51 11.51
CA ARG A 130 10.74 5.60 11.22
C ARG A 130 11.24 4.55 10.24
N GLU A 131 10.57 3.40 10.16
CA GLU A 131 10.86 2.38 9.15
C GLU A 131 10.41 2.83 7.74
N LEU A 132 9.33 3.61 7.66
CA LEU A 132 8.88 4.22 6.40
C LEU A 132 9.84 5.31 5.91
N ASP A 133 10.20 6.25 6.79
CA ASP A 133 11.13 7.34 6.47
C ASP A 133 12.12 7.60 7.62
N PRO A 134 13.32 6.97 7.59
CA PRO A 134 14.33 7.13 8.62
C PRO A 134 14.96 8.53 8.67
N ASP A 135 14.78 9.40 7.69
CA ASP A 135 15.46 10.69 7.66
C ASP A 135 14.50 11.86 7.91
N HIS A 136 13.19 11.62 7.94
CA HIS A 136 12.17 12.63 8.18
C HIS A 136 11.66 12.65 9.65
N PRO A 137 11.48 13.84 10.25
CA PRO A 137 10.81 13.96 11.55
C PRO A 137 9.35 13.57 11.42
N ILE A 138 8.78 12.99 12.49
CA ILE A 138 7.38 12.53 12.46
C ILE A 138 6.43 13.68 12.79
N GLY A 139 5.68 14.11 11.78
CA GLY A 139 4.50 14.97 11.89
C GLY A 139 3.20 14.17 12.00
N PHE A 140 2.07 14.87 11.93
CA PHE A 140 0.76 14.22 12.01
C PHE A 140 0.46 13.34 10.78
N HIS A 141 0.86 13.76 9.58
CA HIS A 141 0.66 12.97 8.36
C HIS A 141 1.44 11.65 8.45
N GLU A 142 2.69 11.71 8.89
CA GLU A 142 3.56 10.55 9.07
C GLU A 142 3.01 9.63 10.17
N ALA A 143 2.49 10.19 11.27
CA ALA A 143 1.85 9.43 12.33
C ALA A 143 0.58 8.71 11.83
N ILE A 144 -0.26 9.36 11.02
CA ILE A 144 -1.44 8.71 10.42
C ILE A 144 -1.00 7.63 9.42
N GLY A 145 -0.04 7.92 8.54
CA GLY A 145 0.49 6.98 7.55
C GLY A 145 1.15 5.74 8.17
N SER A 146 1.76 5.88 9.35
CA SER A 146 2.43 4.77 10.05
C SER A 146 1.49 3.65 10.51
N PHE A 147 0.17 3.89 10.59
CA PHE A 147 -0.79 2.80 10.80
C PHE A 147 -0.81 1.82 9.62
N ALA A 148 -0.60 2.30 8.39
CA ALA A 148 -0.48 1.44 7.22
C ALA A 148 0.80 0.59 7.28
N ALA A 149 1.92 1.17 7.73
CA ALA A 149 3.15 0.40 7.95
C ALA A 149 2.99 -0.68 9.04
N LEU A 150 2.31 -0.37 10.15
CA LEU A 150 1.99 -1.39 11.15
C LEU A 150 1.14 -2.52 10.57
N HIS A 151 0.13 -2.18 9.77
CA HIS A 151 -0.70 -3.16 9.10
C HIS A 151 0.12 -4.08 8.19
N ASP A 152 1.01 -3.51 7.39
CA ASP A 152 1.87 -4.24 6.45
C ASP A 152 2.92 -5.10 7.17
N ALA A 153 3.37 -4.67 8.35
CA ALA A 153 4.23 -5.45 9.24
C ALA A 153 3.52 -6.64 9.91
N GLY A 154 2.21 -6.82 9.68
CA GLY A 154 1.44 -7.98 10.12
C GLY A 154 0.42 -7.70 11.22
N HIS A 155 0.20 -6.44 11.61
CA HIS A 155 -0.90 -6.05 12.50
C HIS A 155 -2.22 -6.00 11.71
N ARG A 156 -2.78 -7.19 11.42
CA ARG A 156 -3.91 -7.37 10.50
C ARG A 156 -5.22 -6.68 10.90
N ARG A 157 -5.34 -6.22 12.15
CA ARG A 157 -6.50 -5.46 12.61
C ARG A 157 -6.02 -4.39 13.59
N ILE A 158 -6.26 -3.14 13.22
CA ILE A 158 -5.96 -1.96 14.03
C ILE A 158 -7.28 -1.19 14.15
N GLY A 159 -7.88 -1.26 15.32
CA GLY A 159 -9.16 -0.69 15.68
C GLY A 159 -10.23 -0.96 14.63
N ARG A 160 -10.76 0.14 14.11
CA ARG A 160 -11.78 0.19 13.07
C ARG A 160 -11.23 0.82 11.79
N MET A 161 -9.96 0.51 11.49
CA MET A 161 -9.28 1.00 10.30
C MET A 161 -9.40 0.03 9.13
N THR A 162 -9.52 0.59 7.94
CA THR A 162 -9.45 -0.10 6.66
C THR A 162 -8.38 0.58 5.82
N PHE A 163 -7.39 -0.20 5.38
CA PHE A 163 -6.28 0.27 4.56
C PHE A 163 -6.63 0.04 3.10
N VAL A 164 -6.68 1.13 2.33
CA VAL A 164 -7.06 1.10 0.90
C VAL A 164 -5.83 1.47 0.08
N PRO A 165 -5.17 0.50 -0.58
CA PRO A 165 -3.94 0.76 -1.31
C PRO A 165 -4.14 1.73 -2.48
N ALA A 166 -3.31 2.76 -2.58
CA ALA A 166 -3.28 3.65 -3.74
C ALA A 166 -2.40 3.05 -4.84
N HIS A 167 -2.63 3.47 -6.09
CA HIS A 167 -1.80 3.15 -7.25
C HIS A 167 -1.53 1.65 -7.51
N THR A 168 -2.41 0.76 -7.01
CA THR A 168 -2.35 -0.69 -7.27
C THR A 168 -3.40 -1.11 -8.28
N GLU A 169 -3.20 -2.29 -8.87
CA GLU A 169 -4.23 -2.93 -9.70
C GLU A 169 -5.26 -3.62 -8.79
N TYR A 170 -6.50 -3.17 -8.89
CA TYR A 170 -7.62 -3.73 -8.16
C TYR A 170 -8.15 -4.97 -8.86
N ASP A 171 -8.20 -6.07 -8.13
CA ASP A 171 -8.85 -7.30 -8.58
C ASP A 171 -9.97 -7.71 -7.62
N ALA A 172 -10.66 -8.80 -7.95
CA ALA A 172 -11.76 -9.30 -7.12
C ALA A 172 -11.32 -9.67 -5.68
N PRO A 173 -10.20 -10.39 -5.47
CA PRO A 173 -9.64 -10.62 -4.14
C PRO A 173 -9.40 -9.35 -3.32
N LEU A 174 -8.71 -8.35 -3.88
CA LEU A 174 -8.40 -7.11 -3.14
C LEU A 174 -9.67 -6.36 -2.75
N LEU A 175 -10.64 -6.25 -3.67
CA LEU A 175 -11.93 -5.63 -3.37
C LEU A 175 -12.71 -6.39 -2.30
N ALA A 176 -12.62 -7.72 -2.28
CA ALA A 176 -13.21 -8.52 -1.22
C ALA A 176 -12.52 -8.27 0.13
N GLU A 177 -11.20 -8.15 0.17
CA GLU A 177 -10.44 -7.84 1.39
C GLU A 177 -10.80 -6.47 1.96
N ILE A 178 -10.81 -5.43 1.12
CA ILE A 178 -11.21 -4.08 1.52
C ILE A 178 -12.66 -4.07 2.02
N THR A 179 -13.56 -4.76 1.32
CA THR A 179 -14.97 -4.86 1.72
C THR A 179 -15.11 -5.54 3.08
N ALA A 180 -14.41 -6.66 3.31
CA ALA A 180 -14.45 -7.37 4.58
C ALA A 180 -13.87 -6.52 5.72
N SER A 181 -12.77 -5.80 5.47
CA SER A 181 -12.15 -4.92 6.46
C SER A 181 -13.05 -3.74 6.84
N ALA A 182 -13.69 -3.10 5.86
CA ALA A 182 -14.66 -2.03 6.09
C ALA A 182 -15.88 -2.53 6.87
N LEU A 183 -16.42 -3.70 6.49
CA LEU A 183 -17.53 -4.31 7.22
C LEU A 183 -17.12 -4.69 8.66
N ALA A 184 -15.92 -5.21 8.87
CA ALA A 184 -15.40 -5.52 10.19
C ALA A 184 -15.22 -4.27 11.07
N SER A 185 -14.86 -3.13 10.46
CA SER A 185 -14.78 -1.82 11.14
C SER A 185 -16.16 -1.33 11.62
N LEU A 186 -17.23 -1.79 10.99
CA LEU A 186 -18.63 -1.57 11.37
C LEU A 186 -19.21 -2.70 12.25
N ASP A 187 -18.36 -3.59 12.80
CA ASP A 187 -18.73 -4.78 13.59
C ASP A 187 -19.51 -5.87 12.85
N HIS A 188 -19.34 -5.96 11.53
CA HIS A 188 -19.85 -7.09 10.74
C HIS A 188 -18.75 -8.12 10.48
N ALA A 189 -18.91 -9.32 11.00
CA ALA A 189 -17.93 -10.40 10.86
C ALA A 189 -18.06 -11.14 9.50
N VAL A 190 -17.74 -10.44 8.40
CA VAL A 190 -17.71 -11.01 7.04
C VAL A 190 -16.28 -11.34 6.65
N ARG A 191 -16.01 -12.56 6.17
CA ARG A 191 -14.68 -12.95 5.69
C ARG A 191 -14.54 -12.61 4.20
N PRO A 192 -13.34 -12.26 3.70
CA PRO A 192 -13.13 -11.96 2.28
C PRO A 192 -13.61 -13.08 1.34
N ARG A 193 -13.39 -14.34 1.72
CA ARG A 193 -13.82 -15.52 0.95
C ARG A 193 -15.35 -15.70 0.84
N ASP A 194 -16.11 -15.05 1.72
CA ASP A 194 -17.58 -15.11 1.74
C ASP A 194 -18.18 -13.94 0.92
N ILE A 195 -17.34 -13.12 0.29
CA ILE A 195 -17.71 -11.98 -0.53
C ILE A 195 -17.54 -12.35 -2.01
N THR A 196 -18.58 -12.12 -2.79
CA THR A 196 -18.56 -12.34 -4.24
C THR A 196 -18.42 -11.00 -4.94
N VAL A 197 -17.29 -10.81 -5.63
CA VAL A 197 -17.02 -9.62 -6.46
C VAL A 197 -17.21 -9.98 -7.92
N THR A 198 -18.07 -9.23 -8.60
CA THR A 198 -18.28 -9.31 -10.04
C THR A 198 -17.72 -8.04 -10.69
N LEU A 199 -16.60 -8.18 -11.39
CA LEU A 199 -15.97 -7.10 -12.15
C LEU A 199 -16.61 -6.94 -13.54
N PRO A 200 -16.49 -5.77 -14.18
CA PRO A 200 -16.87 -5.61 -15.57
C PRO A 200 -16.15 -6.63 -16.49
N PRO A 201 -16.84 -7.18 -17.50
CA PRO A 201 -16.27 -8.20 -18.37
C PRO A 201 -15.12 -7.63 -19.21
N GLY A 202 -14.14 -8.48 -19.52
CA GLY A 202 -13.03 -8.12 -20.40
C GLY A 202 -12.00 -7.16 -19.80
N GLY A 203 -11.96 -7.01 -18.47
CA GLY A 203 -10.97 -6.16 -17.79
C GLY A 203 -11.18 -4.66 -18.00
N GLN A 204 -12.37 -4.26 -18.44
CA GLN A 204 -12.72 -2.86 -18.67
C GLN A 204 -13.10 -2.16 -17.37
N GLN A 205 -13.05 -0.83 -17.39
CA GLN A 205 -13.65 -0.01 -16.34
C GLN A 205 -15.18 -0.03 -16.45
N GLY A 206 -15.87 0.17 -15.33
CA GLY A 206 -17.33 0.16 -15.29
C GLY A 206 -17.89 -0.24 -13.92
N THR A 207 -19.16 -0.62 -13.86
CA THR A 207 -19.79 -0.98 -12.58
C THR A 207 -19.37 -2.37 -12.11
N ALA A 208 -18.69 -2.44 -10.97
CA ALA A 208 -18.51 -3.68 -10.22
C ALA A 208 -19.69 -3.89 -9.26
N ARG A 209 -19.99 -5.16 -8.97
CA ARG A 209 -20.99 -5.55 -7.97
C ARG A 209 -20.35 -6.41 -6.91
N ILE A 210 -20.59 -6.08 -5.65
CA ILE A 210 -20.03 -6.80 -4.50
C ILE A 210 -21.18 -7.29 -3.65
N ALA A 211 -21.29 -8.61 -3.51
CA ALA A 211 -22.32 -9.27 -2.73
C ALA A 211 -21.73 -9.95 -1.50
N PHE A 212 -22.41 -9.83 -0.37
CA PHE A 212 -22.00 -10.36 0.93
C PHE A 212 -23.24 -10.58 1.81
N SER A 213 -23.07 -11.25 2.96
CA SER A 213 -24.19 -11.49 3.89
C SER A 213 -23.93 -10.83 5.24
N ILE A 214 -24.94 -10.15 5.77
CA ILE A 214 -24.98 -9.62 7.14
C ILE A 214 -26.18 -10.26 7.84
N ASP A 215 -25.97 -10.90 8.98
CA ASP A 215 -27.02 -11.58 9.76
C ASP A 215 -27.89 -12.53 8.92
N GLY A 216 -27.25 -13.28 8.01
CA GLY A 216 -27.93 -14.21 7.09
C GLY A 216 -28.71 -13.55 5.95
N THR A 217 -28.74 -12.21 5.88
CA THR A 217 -29.37 -11.46 4.79
C THR A 217 -28.34 -11.11 3.74
N SER A 218 -28.57 -11.55 2.50
CA SER A 218 -27.72 -11.17 1.37
C SER A 218 -27.90 -9.69 1.02
N ARG A 219 -26.78 -8.99 0.89
CA ARG A 219 -26.66 -7.57 0.54
C ARG A 219 -25.81 -7.45 -0.71
N THR A 220 -26.02 -6.36 -1.45
CA THR A 220 -25.22 -6.05 -2.63
C THR A 220 -24.98 -4.55 -2.70
N VAL A 221 -23.74 -4.16 -2.92
CA VAL A 221 -23.33 -2.80 -3.30
C VAL A 221 -22.82 -2.81 -4.73
N SER A 222 -22.92 -1.67 -5.39
CA SER A 222 -22.27 -1.42 -6.66
C SER A 222 -21.25 -0.31 -6.46
N CYS A 223 -20.13 -0.40 -7.16
CA CYS A 223 -19.11 0.64 -7.14
C CYS A 223 -18.51 0.85 -8.54
N GLU A 224 -17.89 2.01 -8.78
CA GLU A 224 -17.18 2.29 -10.02
C GLU A 224 -15.78 1.66 -9.99
N TYR A 225 -15.55 0.66 -10.85
CA TYR A 225 -14.27 -0.01 -10.98
C TYR A 225 -13.39 0.70 -12.00
N LEU A 226 -12.25 1.22 -11.53
CA LEU A 226 -11.30 2.02 -12.31
C LEU A 226 -9.94 1.34 -12.56
N TRP A 227 -9.82 0.04 -12.29
CA TRP A 227 -8.61 -0.77 -12.39
C TRP A 227 -7.43 -0.31 -11.52
N LYS A 228 -6.83 0.86 -11.78
CA LYS A 228 -5.64 1.37 -11.04
C LYS A 228 -5.95 2.34 -9.91
N TYR A 229 -7.23 2.53 -9.61
CA TYR A 229 -7.69 3.48 -8.60
C TYR A 229 -8.68 2.81 -7.66
N PRO A 230 -8.66 3.17 -6.36
CA PRO A 230 -9.67 2.72 -5.42
C PRO A 230 -11.06 3.14 -5.90
N PRO A 231 -12.08 2.26 -5.80
CA PRO A 231 -13.46 2.66 -6.07
C PRO A 231 -13.90 3.71 -5.04
N ALA A 232 -14.00 4.97 -5.46
CA ALA A 232 -14.29 6.10 -4.56
C ALA A 232 -15.64 5.97 -3.84
N ASP A 233 -16.58 5.23 -4.43
CA ASP A 233 -17.93 5.01 -3.92
C ASP A 233 -18.11 3.72 -3.11
N LEU A 234 -17.09 2.84 -3.03
CA LEU A 234 -17.19 1.59 -2.28
C LEU A 234 -17.34 1.82 -0.76
N ILE A 235 -16.38 2.49 -0.13
CA ILE A 235 -16.41 2.77 1.31
C ILE A 235 -17.67 3.56 1.71
N PRO A 236 -18.06 4.65 1.01
CA PRO A 236 -19.33 5.33 1.27
C PRO A 236 -20.55 4.39 1.16
N ALA A 237 -20.60 3.53 0.13
CA ALA A 237 -21.70 2.58 -0.04
C ALA A 237 -21.74 1.50 1.05
N LEU A 238 -20.61 1.16 1.67
CA LEU A 238 -20.54 0.25 2.80
C LEU A 238 -20.95 0.92 4.12
N GLY A 239 -20.71 2.22 4.27
CA GLY A 239 -21.10 3.01 5.45
C GLY A 239 -22.59 2.91 5.80
N ARG A 240 -23.47 2.71 4.80
CA ARG A 240 -24.93 2.53 5.03
C ARG A 240 -25.30 1.28 5.84
N PHE A 241 -24.35 0.36 6.05
CA PHE A 241 -24.54 -0.82 6.89
C PHE A 241 -24.09 -0.61 8.33
N ALA A 242 -23.75 0.61 8.74
CA ALA A 242 -23.52 0.94 10.14
C ALA A 242 -24.68 0.48 11.02
N ARG A 243 -24.36 -0.04 12.20
CA ARG A 243 -25.38 -0.60 13.08
C ARG A 243 -26.17 0.54 13.77
N PRO A 244 -27.50 0.42 13.91
CA PRO A 244 -28.29 1.46 14.58
C PRO A 244 -27.93 1.68 16.06
N ASP A 245 -27.43 0.65 16.74
CA ASP A 245 -27.02 0.67 18.15
C ASP A 245 -25.60 1.21 18.38
N ASP A 246 -24.77 1.24 17.34
CA ASP A 246 -23.44 1.86 17.33
C ASP A 246 -23.23 2.59 15.99
N PRO A 247 -23.82 3.78 15.80
CA PRO A 247 -23.76 4.50 14.54
C PRO A 247 -22.34 5.00 14.27
N ARG A 248 -21.81 4.63 13.09
CA ARG A 248 -20.46 4.96 12.65
C ARG A 248 -20.47 5.62 11.28
N GLU A 249 -19.49 6.49 11.06
CA GLU A 249 -19.21 7.11 9.77
C GLU A 249 -17.75 6.85 9.37
N PHE A 250 -17.50 6.69 8.07
CA PHE A 250 -16.16 6.52 7.55
C PHE A 250 -15.52 7.86 7.24
N VAL A 251 -14.28 8.03 7.67
CA VAL A 251 -13.42 9.18 7.37
C VAL A 251 -12.10 8.71 6.79
N TYR A 252 -11.51 9.50 5.90
CA TYR A 252 -10.16 9.25 5.39
C TYR A 252 -9.18 10.18 6.06
N GLY A 253 -8.08 9.61 6.57
CA GLY A 253 -6.93 10.37 7.02
C GLY A 253 -6.00 10.70 5.85
N ASP A 254 -5.41 11.89 5.88
CA ASP A 254 -4.33 12.28 4.98
C ASP A 254 -3.02 11.58 5.39
N SER A 255 -2.83 10.36 4.89
CA SER A 255 -1.77 9.42 5.24
C SER A 255 -0.59 9.38 4.26
N GLY A 256 -0.56 10.27 3.27
CA GLY A 256 0.41 10.25 2.16
C GLY A 256 0.03 9.35 0.97
N ASP A 257 0.95 9.20 0.01
CA ASP A 257 0.62 8.84 -1.38
C ASP A 257 0.31 7.35 -1.65
N GLN A 258 0.64 6.43 -0.73
CA GLN A 258 0.64 4.99 -1.07
C GLN A 258 -0.53 4.17 -0.55
N THR A 259 -1.15 4.56 0.57
CA THR A 259 -2.28 3.83 1.15
C THR A 259 -3.16 4.82 1.90
N PHE A 260 -4.46 4.81 1.60
CA PHE A 260 -5.44 5.61 2.32
C PHE A 260 -5.83 4.89 3.61
N VAL A 261 -5.73 5.61 4.73
CA VAL A 261 -6.21 5.14 6.03
C VAL A 261 -7.66 5.57 6.18
N CYS A 262 -8.59 4.63 5.98
CA CYS A 262 -10.00 4.85 6.27
C CYS A 262 -10.31 4.40 7.70
N VAL A 263 -11.06 5.19 8.47
CA VAL A 263 -11.41 4.90 9.86
C VAL A 263 -12.91 5.00 10.06
N ALA A 264 -13.53 3.98 10.68
CA ALA A 264 -14.92 4.08 11.14
C ALA A 264 -14.97 4.72 12.53
N ILE A 265 -15.40 5.97 12.60
CA ILE A 265 -15.51 6.75 13.84
C ILE A 265 -16.97 6.85 14.29
N ARG A 266 -17.21 7.22 15.56
CA ARG A 266 -18.58 7.52 16.02
C ARG A 266 -19.20 8.62 15.16
N ALA A 267 -20.45 8.44 14.75
CA ALA A 267 -21.13 9.41 13.90
C ALA A 267 -21.15 10.81 14.53
N GLY A 268 -20.84 11.84 13.74
CA GLY A 268 -20.80 13.24 14.18
C GLY A 268 -19.56 13.63 14.99
N THR A 269 -18.47 12.85 14.94
CA THR A 269 -17.24 13.13 15.70
C THR A 269 -16.05 13.56 14.85
N LEU A 270 -16.21 13.69 13.53
CA LEU A 270 -15.15 14.17 12.63
C LEU A 270 -14.55 15.52 13.07
N THR A 271 -15.38 16.52 13.41
CA THR A 271 -14.88 17.82 13.88
C THR A 271 -14.07 17.69 15.18
N GLU A 272 -14.46 16.77 16.06
CA GLU A 272 -13.71 16.51 17.30
C GLU A 272 -12.37 15.84 17.02
N LEU A 273 -12.32 14.90 16.08
CA LEU A 273 -11.08 14.25 15.64
C LEU A 273 -10.07 15.30 15.16
N ASN A 274 -10.45 16.15 14.19
CA ASN A 274 -9.56 17.18 13.66
C ASN A 274 -9.16 18.23 14.70
N ARG A 275 -10.11 18.65 15.56
CA ARG A 275 -9.83 19.60 16.64
C ARG A 275 -8.75 19.11 17.60
N ARG A 276 -8.73 17.81 17.90
CA ARG A 276 -7.73 17.21 18.82
C ARG A 276 -6.32 17.18 18.24
N LEU A 277 -6.20 17.01 16.93
CA LEU A 277 -4.90 16.96 16.25
C LEU A 277 -4.22 18.33 16.22
N GLN A 278 -4.99 19.43 16.21
CA GLN A 278 -4.44 20.81 16.21
C GLN A 278 -3.42 21.09 15.09
N ALA A 279 -3.41 20.26 14.03
CA ALA A 279 -2.74 20.60 12.80
C ALA A 279 -3.48 21.80 12.20
N GLY A 280 -2.78 22.79 11.67
CA GLY A 280 -3.40 24.04 11.17
C GLY A 280 -4.43 23.85 10.03
N GLN A 281 -4.68 22.61 9.60
CA GLN A 281 -5.63 22.16 8.61
C GLN A 281 -6.29 20.86 9.09
N ASP A 282 -7.49 20.57 8.58
CA ASP A 282 -8.15 19.29 8.83
C ASP A 282 -7.34 18.16 8.20
N LEU A 283 -7.09 17.09 8.97
CA LEU A 283 -6.31 15.93 8.54
C LEU A 283 -7.18 14.73 8.20
N PHE A 284 -8.43 14.75 8.65
CA PHE A 284 -9.44 13.77 8.32
C PHE A 284 -10.59 14.43 7.57
N HIS A 285 -11.12 13.72 6.57
CA HIS A 285 -12.23 14.18 5.75
C HIS A 285 -13.28 13.09 5.60
N GLU A 286 -14.52 13.50 5.30
CA GLU A 286 -15.59 12.54 5.04
C GLU A 286 -15.24 11.62 3.87
N ALA A 287 -15.59 10.34 3.99
CA ALA A 287 -15.58 9.43 2.85
C ALA A 287 -16.75 9.80 1.91
N SER A 288 -16.54 10.79 1.04
CA SER A 288 -17.50 11.25 0.04
C SER A 288 -17.01 10.89 -1.37
N GLY A 289 -17.83 10.23 -2.18
CA GLY A 289 -17.63 10.13 -3.63
C GLY A 289 -18.70 10.93 -4.38
N PRO A 290 -18.53 11.31 -5.67
CA PRO A 290 -17.32 11.51 -6.47
C PRO A 290 -16.99 13.01 -6.63
N GLY A 291 -15.69 13.38 -6.58
CA GLY A 291 -15.21 14.73 -6.95
C GLY A 291 -14.56 15.57 -5.85
N GLY A 292 -14.38 15.04 -4.65
CA GLY A 292 -13.62 15.71 -3.58
C GLY A 292 -12.22 15.14 -3.45
N ALA A 293 -11.30 15.69 -4.25
CA ALA A 293 -9.84 15.65 -4.09
C ALA A 293 -9.25 14.53 -3.20
N ILE A 294 -9.04 13.36 -3.80
CA ILE A 294 -7.92 12.50 -3.44
C ILE A 294 -7.28 12.12 -4.78
N ALA A 295 -6.38 12.99 -5.25
CA ALA A 295 -5.63 12.86 -6.49
C ALA A 295 -4.18 13.24 -6.22
#